data_AF-A0A4Q5LWM6-F1
#
_entry.id   AF-A0A4Q5LWM6-F1
#
_cell.length_a   1.000
_cell.length_b   1.000
_cell.length_c   1.000
_cell.angle_alpha   90.00
_cell.angle_beta   90.00
_cell.angle_gamma   90.00
#
_symmetry.space_group_name_H-M   'P 1'
#
loop_
_entity.id
_entity.type
_entity.pdbx_description
1 polymer ?
#
loop_
_entity_poly.entity_id
_entity_poly.type
_entity_poly.pdbx_seq_one_letter_code
_entity_poly.pdbx_strand_id
1 'polypeptide(L)'
;MVQWAQSAGGTASELGTDIAVDAAGNVYITGGFSGTASFGSESVIANGSNMDIFVAKYSNAGVVQWAKSASGTGNDVGASIVVDASSNAYITGNYASIIMFGDHLVSSQSSSADIFVAKCNSSGEFLWVQSAGGAGNDSGSGIGIDGSGNIYLIGSYTGTATFGNTQTTSNGNLDIFVAKYDNSGEFKWVKSAGAADYDTGQSLAVESNGNVYVTGSYFGTITFGSQSVSSQGSRDLFVTKYDSNGSALWAKTAGGTFLEGGLGIAVDAGGV
;
A
#
# COMPACT_ATOMS: atom_id res chain seq x y z
N MET A 1 -4.91 29.86 -7.17
CA MET A 1 -5.96 29.71 -8.19
C MET A 1 -6.11 28.22 -8.46
N VAL A 2 -7.32 27.68 -8.38
CA VAL A 2 -7.60 26.26 -8.68
C VAL A 2 -7.60 26.10 -10.21
N GLN A 3 -6.84 25.15 -10.76
CA GLN A 3 -6.75 24.94 -12.21
C GLN A 3 -7.90 24.08 -12.75
N TRP A 4 -8.34 23.07 -11.99
CA TRP A 4 -9.54 22.28 -12.26
C TRP A 4 -10.00 21.55 -10.99
N ALA A 5 -11.23 21.05 -11.01
CA ALA A 5 -11.77 20.11 -10.03
C ALA A 5 -12.60 19.07 -10.79
N GLN A 6 -12.48 17.80 -10.44
CA GLN A 6 -13.25 16.69 -11.01
C GLN A 6 -13.86 15.87 -9.89
N SER A 7 -15.11 15.44 -10.06
CA SER A 7 -15.73 14.42 -9.22
C SER A 7 -15.75 13.10 -9.97
N ALA A 8 -15.32 12.03 -9.30
CA ALA A 8 -15.57 10.67 -9.72
C ALA A 8 -16.47 9.99 -8.70
N GLY A 9 -17.42 9.20 -9.15
CA GLY A 9 -18.40 8.56 -8.28
C GLY A 9 -19.57 7.95 -9.00
N GLY A 10 -20.43 7.30 -8.24
CA GLY A 10 -21.59 6.56 -8.67
C GLY A 10 -22.79 6.86 -7.78
N THR A 11 -23.80 6.00 -7.88
CA THR A 11 -24.94 6.01 -6.94
C THR A 11 -24.69 5.15 -5.71
N ALA A 12 -23.51 4.56 -5.57
CA ALA A 12 -23.16 3.61 -4.53
C ALA A 12 -21.98 4.14 -3.69
N SER A 13 -21.23 3.26 -3.03
CA SER A 13 -20.13 3.69 -2.17
C SER A 13 -18.86 3.82 -2.99
N GLU A 14 -18.23 5.00 -2.98
CA GLU A 14 -16.91 5.23 -3.55
C GLU A 14 -15.98 5.90 -2.53
N LEU A 15 -14.75 5.42 -2.46
CA LEU A 15 -13.71 5.91 -1.57
C LEU A 15 -12.42 6.10 -2.36
N GLY A 16 -11.99 7.35 -2.56
CA GLY A 16 -10.63 7.65 -3.02
C GLY A 16 -9.66 7.61 -1.84
N THR A 17 -8.58 6.84 -1.97
CA THR A 17 -7.64 6.59 -0.87
C THR A 17 -6.30 7.26 -1.05
N ASP A 18 -5.80 7.35 -2.29
CA ASP A 18 -4.50 7.95 -2.57
C ASP A 18 -4.39 8.52 -4.00
N ILE A 19 -3.41 9.40 -4.19
CA ILE A 19 -3.15 10.14 -5.42
C ILE A 19 -1.65 10.25 -5.70
N ALA A 20 -1.26 10.00 -6.95
CA ALA A 20 0.10 10.18 -7.45
C ALA A 20 0.13 11.07 -8.70
N VAL A 21 1.27 11.70 -8.97
CA VAL A 21 1.46 12.58 -10.12
C VAL A 21 2.75 12.22 -10.84
N ASP A 22 2.69 12.03 -12.16
CA ASP A 22 3.87 11.77 -12.98
C ASP A 22 4.61 13.06 -13.38
N ALA A 23 5.78 12.93 -14.02
CA ALA A 23 6.59 14.08 -14.43
C ALA A 23 5.91 14.98 -15.49
N ALA A 24 4.90 14.49 -16.20
CA ALA A 24 4.10 15.29 -17.14
C ALA A 24 2.92 16.00 -16.45
N GLY A 25 2.74 15.80 -15.14
CA GLY A 25 1.64 16.34 -14.35
C GLY A 25 0.34 15.54 -14.49
N ASN A 26 0.37 14.34 -15.07
CA ASN A 26 -0.80 13.48 -15.11
C ASN A 26 -1.07 12.94 -13.70
N VAL A 27 -2.34 12.89 -13.34
CA VAL A 27 -2.79 12.50 -12.00
C VAL A 27 -3.30 11.07 -12.05
N TYR A 28 -2.93 10.28 -11.06
CA TYR A 28 -3.35 8.89 -10.89
C TYR A 28 -4.03 8.75 -9.54
N ILE A 29 -5.16 8.07 -9.48
CA ILE A 29 -5.90 7.83 -8.23
C ILE A 29 -6.24 6.35 -8.11
N THR A 30 -6.31 5.88 -6.87
CA THR A 30 -6.80 4.54 -6.52
C THR A 30 -7.82 4.63 -5.39
N GLY A 31 -8.53 3.53 -5.16
CA GLY A 31 -9.54 3.46 -4.12
C GLY A 31 -10.41 2.23 -4.22
N GLY A 32 -11.56 2.30 -3.57
CA GLY A 32 -12.60 1.28 -3.62
C GLY A 32 -13.93 1.83 -4.13
N PHE A 33 -14.71 1.01 -4.80
CA PHE A 33 -16.05 1.37 -5.31
C PHE A 33 -16.99 0.18 -5.34
N SER A 34 -18.30 0.39 -5.17
CA SER A 34 -19.33 -0.61 -5.46
C SER A 34 -20.27 -0.12 -6.56
N GLY A 35 -21.03 -1.02 -7.20
CA GLY A 35 -21.93 -0.66 -8.29
C GLY A 35 -21.19 -0.12 -9.53
N THR A 36 -21.44 1.13 -9.91
CA THR A 36 -20.80 1.76 -11.09
C THR A 36 -20.17 3.08 -10.68
N ALA A 37 -18.86 3.20 -10.85
CA ALA A 37 -18.14 4.45 -10.63
C ALA A 37 -17.82 5.12 -11.97
N SER A 38 -18.19 6.39 -12.11
CA SER A 38 -17.95 7.19 -13.32
C SER A 38 -16.79 8.16 -13.09
N PHE A 39 -15.89 8.22 -14.06
CA PHE A 39 -14.70 9.07 -14.08
C PHE A 39 -14.76 9.91 -15.36
N GLY A 40 -15.65 10.91 -15.42
CA GLY A 40 -15.87 11.68 -16.65
C GLY A 40 -16.50 10.85 -17.76
N SER A 41 -15.79 10.66 -18.89
CA SER A 41 -16.26 9.83 -20.01
C SER A 41 -16.04 8.32 -19.82
N GLU A 42 -15.29 7.93 -18.80
CA GLU A 42 -15.00 6.54 -18.48
C GLU A 42 -15.87 6.06 -17.31
N SER A 43 -16.14 4.76 -17.26
CA SER A 43 -16.83 4.14 -16.11
C SER A 43 -16.31 2.73 -15.88
N VAL A 44 -16.29 2.33 -14.62
CA VAL A 44 -16.00 0.95 -14.21
C VAL A 44 -17.18 0.39 -13.42
N ILE A 45 -17.36 -0.93 -13.48
CA ILE A 45 -18.49 -1.63 -12.87
C ILE A 45 -17.93 -2.71 -11.96
N ALA A 46 -18.40 -2.72 -10.72
CA ALA A 46 -18.02 -3.70 -9.71
C ALA A 46 -18.68 -5.05 -9.98
N ASN A 47 -18.05 -6.11 -9.51
CA ASN A 47 -18.60 -7.46 -9.56
C ASN A 47 -19.56 -7.66 -8.38
N GLY A 48 -20.86 -7.53 -8.66
CA GLY A 48 -21.89 -7.68 -7.65
C GLY A 48 -22.00 -6.47 -6.73
N SER A 49 -22.18 -6.71 -5.43
CA SER A 49 -22.45 -5.68 -4.42
C SER A 49 -21.27 -5.33 -3.53
N ASN A 50 -20.16 -6.06 -3.65
CA ASN A 50 -18.98 -5.78 -2.84
C ASN A 50 -18.24 -4.55 -3.36
N MET A 51 -17.34 -4.01 -2.54
CA MET A 51 -16.38 -3.04 -3.03
C MET A 51 -15.28 -3.73 -3.84
N ASP A 52 -14.96 -3.15 -4.99
CA ASP A 52 -13.85 -3.51 -5.87
C ASP A 52 -12.86 -2.35 -5.94
N ILE A 53 -11.69 -2.59 -6.53
CA ILE A 53 -10.62 -1.60 -6.67
C ILE A 53 -10.79 -0.84 -7.98
N PHE A 54 -10.64 0.49 -7.96
CA PHE A 54 -10.43 1.27 -9.18
C PHE A 54 -9.03 1.86 -9.25
N VAL A 55 -8.54 2.07 -10.47
CA VAL A 55 -7.41 2.95 -10.78
C VAL A 55 -7.82 3.84 -11.93
N ALA A 56 -7.59 5.14 -11.82
CA ALA A 56 -7.88 6.09 -12.90
C ALA A 56 -6.73 7.05 -13.13
N LYS A 57 -6.53 7.43 -14.39
CA LYS A 57 -5.56 8.44 -14.81
C LYS A 57 -6.28 9.63 -15.42
N TYR A 58 -5.84 10.83 -15.05
CA TYR A 58 -6.23 12.09 -15.63
C TYR A 58 -5.02 12.78 -16.23
N SER A 59 -5.22 13.53 -17.32
CA SER A 59 -4.19 14.43 -17.81
C SER A 59 -3.93 15.57 -16.83
N ASN A 60 -2.84 16.31 -17.03
CA ASN A 60 -2.57 17.54 -16.26
C ASN A 60 -3.67 18.61 -16.37
N ALA A 61 -4.53 18.53 -17.40
CA ALA A 61 -5.70 19.37 -17.58
C ALA A 61 -6.97 18.84 -16.87
N GLY A 62 -6.88 17.73 -16.14
CA GLY A 62 -8.02 17.13 -15.43
C GLY A 62 -8.98 16.37 -16.34
N VAL A 63 -8.53 15.93 -17.52
CA VAL A 63 -9.33 15.11 -18.44
C VAL A 63 -9.00 13.64 -18.21
N VAL A 64 -10.00 12.81 -17.90
CA VAL A 64 -9.79 11.36 -17.76
C VAL A 64 -9.12 10.79 -19.03
N GLN A 65 -8.11 9.95 -18.84
CA GLN A 65 -7.43 9.23 -19.91
C GLN A 65 -7.88 7.78 -19.95
N TRP A 66 -8.06 7.17 -18.77
CA TRP A 66 -8.62 5.85 -18.60
C TRP A 66 -9.07 5.65 -17.15
N ALA A 67 -10.01 4.73 -16.95
CA ALA A 67 -10.33 4.13 -15.66
C ALA A 67 -10.36 2.61 -15.81
N LYS A 68 -9.84 1.90 -14.82
CA LYS A 68 -9.73 0.44 -14.78
C LYS A 68 -10.18 -0.06 -13.42
N SER A 69 -10.73 -1.26 -13.37
CA SER A 69 -11.02 -1.94 -12.12
C SER A 69 -10.20 -3.21 -11.98
N ALA A 70 -9.94 -3.58 -10.73
CA ALA A 70 -9.67 -4.95 -10.35
C ALA A 70 -10.84 -5.42 -9.49
N SER A 71 -11.48 -6.50 -9.91
CA SER A 71 -12.80 -6.88 -9.44
C SER A 71 -12.84 -8.34 -9.00
N GLY A 72 -13.58 -8.60 -7.93
CA GLY A 72 -13.53 -9.88 -7.25
C GLY A 72 -14.85 -10.34 -6.63
N THR A 73 -14.79 -11.42 -5.88
CA THR A 73 -15.94 -11.96 -5.13
C THR A 73 -15.94 -11.53 -3.66
N GLY A 74 -14.91 -10.80 -3.22
CA GLY A 74 -14.78 -10.25 -1.87
C GLY A 74 -14.86 -8.73 -1.84
N ASN A 75 -14.54 -8.13 -0.69
CA ASN A 75 -14.38 -6.68 -0.57
C ASN A 75 -12.91 -6.30 -0.72
N ASP A 76 -12.65 -5.46 -1.70
CA ASP A 76 -11.32 -5.13 -2.18
C ASP A 76 -11.15 -3.61 -2.22
N VAL A 77 -9.99 -3.12 -1.77
CA VAL A 77 -9.72 -1.68 -1.69
C VAL A 77 -8.27 -1.43 -2.06
N GLY A 78 -8.03 -0.53 -3.02
CA GLY A 78 -6.72 0.07 -3.24
C GLY A 78 -6.44 1.09 -2.14
N ALA A 79 -5.30 0.99 -1.47
CA ALA A 79 -4.94 1.84 -0.33
C ALA A 79 -3.93 2.92 -0.70
N SER A 80 -2.97 2.63 -1.57
CA SER A 80 -1.92 3.58 -1.96
C SER A 80 -1.46 3.36 -3.40
N ILE A 81 -0.99 4.44 -4.04
CA ILE A 81 -0.54 4.48 -5.43
C ILE A 81 0.74 5.30 -5.59
N VAL A 82 1.68 4.82 -6.41
CA VAL A 82 2.85 5.57 -6.88
C VAL A 82 3.07 5.37 -8.37
N VAL A 83 3.80 6.28 -9.00
CA VAL A 83 4.09 6.22 -10.45
C VAL A 83 5.58 6.35 -10.73
N ASP A 84 6.08 5.56 -11.68
CA ASP A 84 7.48 5.65 -12.11
C ASP A 84 7.69 6.71 -13.21
N ALA A 85 8.96 6.92 -13.58
CA ALA A 85 9.35 7.85 -14.64
C ALA A 85 8.85 7.45 -16.04
N SER A 86 8.38 6.21 -16.22
CA SER A 86 7.75 5.72 -17.45
C SER A 86 6.22 5.82 -17.39
N SER A 87 5.66 6.51 -16.39
CA SER A 87 4.22 6.67 -16.18
C SER A 87 3.49 5.34 -15.93
N ASN A 88 4.19 4.30 -15.46
CA ASN A 88 3.56 3.09 -14.94
C ASN A 88 3.10 3.35 -13.50
N ALA A 89 1.91 2.87 -13.15
CA ALA A 89 1.39 2.97 -11.79
C ALA A 89 1.58 1.66 -11.03
N TYR A 90 1.84 1.78 -9.74
CA TYR A 90 1.98 0.69 -8.80
C TYR A 90 1.01 0.93 -7.67
N ILE A 91 0.21 -0.07 -7.35
CA ILE A 91 -0.83 0.01 -6.32
C ILE A 91 -0.68 -1.11 -5.31
N THR A 92 -1.05 -0.82 -4.06
CA THR A 92 -1.24 -1.81 -3.01
C THR A 92 -2.56 -1.59 -2.28
N GLY A 93 -2.94 -2.55 -1.45
CA GLY A 93 -4.15 -2.54 -0.66
C GLY A 93 -4.45 -3.93 -0.13
N ASN A 94 -5.73 -4.22 0.03
CA ASN A 94 -6.20 -5.54 0.43
C ASN A 94 -7.33 -6.04 -0.47
N TYR A 95 -7.46 -7.35 -0.54
CA TYR A 95 -8.53 -8.03 -1.27
C TYR A 95 -8.97 -9.29 -0.52
N ALA A 96 -10.18 -9.79 -0.78
CA ALA A 96 -10.68 -11.01 -0.17
C ALA A 96 -11.22 -11.99 -1.21
N SER A 97 -11.13 -13.29 -0.90
CA SER A 97 -11.56 -14.38 -1.78
C SER A 97 -10.77 -14.43 -3.09
N ILE A 98 -11.34 -14.03 -4.22
CA ILE A 98 -10.68 -14.07 -5.53
C ILE A 98 -10.87 -12.71 -6.18
N ILE A 99 -9.80 -12.17 -6.75
CA ILE A 99 -9.81 -10.90 -7.49
C ILE A 99 -9.03 -11.04 -8.79
N MET A 100 -9.44 -10.28 -9.81
CA MET A 100 -8.79 -10.25 -11.12
C MET A 100 -8.28 -8.85 -11.45
N PHE A 101 -6.98 -8.75 -11.75
CA PHE A 101 -6.31 -7.56 -12.25
C PHE A 101 -6.04 -7.73 -13.75
N GLY A 102 -6.96 -7.30 -14.61
CA GLY A 102 -6.86 -7.57 -16.05
C GLY A 102 -7.08 -9.06 -16.33
N ASP A 103 -6.04 -9.78 -16.75
CA ASP A 103 -6.05 -11.25 -16.92
C ASP A 103 -5.30 -11.99 -15.79
N HIS A 104 -4.78 -11.26 -14.79
CA HIS A 104 -4.08 -11.84 -13.66
C HIS A 104 -5.03 -12.13 -12.50
N LEU A 105 -5.19 -13.41 -12.17
CA LEU A 105 -6.02 -13.88 -11.06
C LEU A 105 -5.17 -14.14 -9.82
N VAL A 106 -5.59 -13.60 -8.68
CA VAL A 106 -5.05 -13.96 -7.36
C VAL A 106 -6.18 -14.34 -6.41
N SER A 107 -5.85 -15.16 -5.41
CA SER A 107 -6.80 -15.65 -4.42
C SER A 107 -6.21 -15.55 -3.02
N SER A 108 -7.01 -15.10 -2.07
CA SER A 108 -6.62 -15.10 -0.67
C SER A 108 -6.56 -16.53 -0.14
N GLN A 109 -5.74 -16.76 0.90
CA GLN A 109 -5.60 -18.10 1.49
C GLN A 109 -6.81 -18.50 2.36
N SER A 110 -7.63 -17.53 2.75
CA SER A 110 -8.82 -17.74 3.58
C SER A 110 -9.93 -16.74 3.23
N SER A 111 -11.01 -16.69 4.03
CA SER A 111 -12.04 -15.65 3.92
C SER A 111 -11.58 -14.27 4.42
N SER A 112 -10.45 -14.20 5.12
CA SER A 112 -9.83 -12.95 5.55
C SER A 112 -9.18 -12.23 4.36
N ALA A 113 -8.99 -10.92 4.48
CA ALA A 113 -8.35 -10.15 3.43
C ALA A 113 -6.83 -10.40 3.40
N ASP A 114 -6.26 -10.49 2.20
CA ASP A 114 -4.83 -10.59 1.93
C ASP A 114 -4.31 -9.32 1.24
N ILE A 115 -3.00 -9.12 1.27
CA ILE A 115 -2.29 -7.99 0.66
C ILE A 115 -2.12 -8.25 -0.83
N PHE A 116 -2.23 -7.20 -1.65
CA PHE A 116 -1.74 -7.25 -3.03
C PHE A 116 -0.71 -6.14 -3.32
N VAL A 117 0.13 -6.37 -4.32
CA VAL A 117 0.85 -5.33 -5.06
C VAL A 117 0.68 -5.58 -6.53
N ALA A 118 0.29 -4.56 -7.29
CA ALA A 118 0.08 -4.68 -8.73
C ALA A 118 0.72 -3.51 -9.48
N LYS A 119 1.16 -3.78 -10.71
CA LYS A 119 1.68 -2.78 -11.64
C LYS A 119 0.77 -2.69 -12.85
N CYS A 120 0.44 -1.48 -13.29
CA CYS A 120 -0.17 -1.23 -14.59
C CYS A 120 0.64 -0.22 -15.41
N ASN A 121 0.61 -0.37 -16.73
CA ASN A 121 1.34 0.51 -17.63
C ASN A 121 0.64 1.87 -17.81
N SER A 122 1.26 2.77 -18.59
CA SER A 122 0.72 4.11 -18.84
C SER A 122 -0.64 4.15 -19.56
N SER A 123 -1.06 3.02 -20.16
CA SER A 123 -2.36 2.80 -20.79
C SER A 123 -3.38 2.12 -19.86
N GLY A 124 -2.99 1.82 -18.61
CA GLY A 124 -3.83 1.15 -17.62
C GLY A 124 -3.94 -0.36 -17.78
N GLU A 125 -3.07 -1.00 -18.57
CA GLU A 125 -3.03 -2.47 -18.65
C GLU A 125 -2.23 -3.01 -17.46
N PHE A 126 -2.82 -3.90 -16.66
CA PHE A 126 -2.10 -4.60 -15.60
C PHE A 126 -1.04 -5.52 -16.20
N LEU A 127 0.18 -5.43 -15.69
CA LEU A 127 1.35 -6.19 -16.17
C LEU A 127 1.69 -7.37 -15.27
N TRP A 128 1.43 -7.22 -13.97
CA TRP A 128 1.57 -8.27 -12.97
C TRP A 128 0.86 -7.86 -11.68
N VAL A 129 0.56 -8.87 -10.86
CA VAL A 129 0.12 -8.73 -9.46
C VAL A 129 0.80 -9.80 -8.62
N GLN A 130 1.15 -9.46 -7.39
CA GLN A 130 1.59 -10.40 -6.36
C GLN A 130 0.64 -10.34 -5.17
N SER A 131 0.36 -11.51 -4.61
CA SER A 131 -0.36 -11.66 -3.34
C SER A 131 0.62 -11.93 -2.21
N ALA A 132 0.31 -11.43 -1.02
CA ALA A 132 0.95 -11.84 0.22
C ALA A 132 -0.08 -11.88 1.35
N GLY A 133 0.09 -12.82 2.28
CA GLY A 133 -0.85 -12.96 3.39
C GLY A 133 -1.00 -14.40 3.87
N GLY A 134 -2.07 -14.65 4.62
CA GLY A 134 -2.30 -15.89 5.34
C GLY A 134 -3.76 -16.12 5.72
N ALA A 135 -3.96 -16.77 6.87
CA ALA A 135 -5.32 -17.01 7.39
C ALA A 135 -5.91 -15.80 8.13
N GLY A 136 -5.06 -14.86 8.55
CA GLY A 136 -5.44 -13.63 9.25
C GLY A 136 -5.85 -12.52 8.30
N ASN A 137 -6.24 -11.37 8.86
CA ASN A 137 -6.50 -10.17 8.06
C ASN A 137 -5.19 -9.42 7.85
N ASP A 138 -4.84 -9.24 6.58
CA ASP A 138 -3.60 -8.64 6.15
C ASP A 138 -3.91 -7.48 5.19
N SER A 139 -3.17 -6.37 5.33
CA SER A 139 -3.45 -5.16 4.56
C SER A 139 -2.17 -4.40 4.24
N GLY A 140 -2.02 -4.03 2.96
CA GLY A 140 -1.02 -3.07 2.51
C GLY A 140 -1.56 -1.65 2.68
N SER A 141 -0.80 -0.78 3.35
CA SER A 141 -1.22 0.59 3.67
C SER A 141 -0.45 1.65 2.88
N GLY A 142 0.79 1.38 2.51
CA GLY A 142 1.62 2.32 1.75
C GLY A 142 2.54 1.62 0.76
N ILE A 143 2.79 2.29 -0.37
CA ILE A 143 3.71 1.83 -1.42
C ILE A 143 4.71 2.94 -1.78
N GLY A 144 5.92 2.55 -2.18
CA GLY A 144 6.93 3.48 -2.69
C GLY A 144 7.89 2.79 -3.64
N ILE A 145 8.59 3.58 -4.45
CA ILE A 145 9.55 3.08 -5.45
C ILE A 145 10.89 3.79 -5.33
N ASP A 146 11.99 3.05 -5.48
CA ASP A 146 13.34 3.64 -5.54
C ASP A 146 13.76 4.01 -6.98
N GLY A 147 14.94 4.60 -7.13
CA GLY A 147 15.48 5.01 -8.42
C GLY A 147 15.85 3.85 -9.35
N SER A 148 15.87 2.61 -8.85
CA SER A 148 16.06 1.38 -9.63
C SER A 148 14.73 0.72 -10.01
N GLY A 149 13.60 1.30 -9.60
CA GLY A 149 12.26 0.74 -9.81
C GLY A 149 11.94 -0.44 -8.89
N ASN A 150 12.67 -0.61 -7.78
CA ASN A 150 12.23 -1.56 -6.74
C ASN A 150 11.04 -0.97 -5.99
N ILE A 151 10.11 -1.85 -5.64
CA ILE A 151 8.87 -1.52 -4.95
C ILE A 151 9.00 -1.89 -3.48
N TYR A 152 8.55 -1.00 -2.62
CA TYR A 152 8.50 -1.18 -1.18
C TYR A 152 7.07 -1.05 -0.70
N LEU A 153 6.69 -1.92 0.23
CA LEU A 153 5.37 -1.94 0.83
C LEU A 153 5.49 -1.87 2.35
N ILE A 154 4.51 -1.22 2.97
CA ILE A 154 4.27 -1.26 4.40
C ILE A 154 2.81 -1.59 4.67
N GLY A 155 2.56 -2.28 5.76
CA GLY A 155 1.22 -2.51 6.26
C GLY A 155 1.26 -3.39 7.48
N SER A 156 0.21 -4.17 7.67
CA SER A 156 0.06 -5.06 8.82
C SER A 156 -0.55 -6.41 8.46
N TYR A 157 -0.27 -7.41 9.30
CA TYR A 157 -0.74 -8.78 9.11
C TYR A 157 -1.01 -9.48 10.46
N THR A 158 -1.90 -10.48 10.45
CA THR A 158 -2.26 -11.26 11.65
C THR A 158 -1.89 -12.73 11.47
N GLY A 159 -1.24 -13.31 12.48
CA GLY A 159 -0.85 -14.71 12.47
C GLY A 159 0.32 -14.94 11.50
N THR A 160 0.27 -16.01 10.74
CA THR A 160 1.35 -16.37 9.82
C THR A 160 1.01 -15.95 8.39
N ALA A 161 1.86 -15.11 7.79
CA ALA A 161 1.74 -14.63 6.43
C ALA A 161 2.92 -15.06 5.57
N THR A 162 2.66 -15.27 4.28
CA THR A 162 3.68 -15.64 3.28
C THR A 162 3.86 -14.51 2.28
N PHE A 163 5.09 -14.07 2.09
CA PHE A 163 5.52 -13.09 1.08
C PHE A 163 6.48 -13.76 0.11
N GLY A 164 6.03 -14.00 -1.12
CA GLY A 164 6.80 -14.79 -2.08
C GLY A 164 7.13 -16.18 -1.54
N ASN A 165 8.41 -16.43 -1.26
CA ASN A 165 8.92 -17.70 -0.71
C ASN A 165 9.27 -17.62 0.80
N THR A 166 8.97 -16.50 1.46
CA THR A 166 9.34 -16.27 2.86
C THR A 166 8.10 -16.18 3.73
N GLN A 167 8.11 -16.88 4.86
CA GLN A 167 7.05 -16.87 5.85
C GLN A 167 7.47 -16.05 7.07
N THR A 168 6.54 -15.28 7.62
CA THR A 168 6.69 -14.53 8.87
C THR A 168 5.46 -14.72 9.74
N THR A 169 5.61 -14.65 11.06
CA THR A 169 4.52 -14.80 12.02
C THR A 169 4.46 -13.56 12.90
N SER A 170 3.26 -13.03 13.15
CA SER A 170 3.06 -11.92 14.08
C SER A 170 3.35 -12.38 15.51
N ASN A 171 3.97 -11.52 16.32
CA ASN A 171 4.19 -11.75 17.73
C ASN A 171 2.93 -11.47 18.57
N GLY A 172 1.97 -10.73 18.00
CA GLY A 172 0.72 -10.37 18.64
C GLY A 172 -0.48 -10.45 17.71
N ASN A 173 -1.47 -9.62 18.03
CA ASN A 173 -2.75 -9.59 17.32
C ASN A 173 -2.62 -9.05 15.89
N LEU A 174 -1.73 -8.09 15.69
CA LEU A 174 -1.49 -7.44 14.40
C LEU A 174 -0.09 -6.85 14.43
N ASP A 175 0.77 -7.25 13.49
CA ASP A 175 2.16 -6.80 13.43
C ASP A 175 2.44 -6.05 12.13
N ILE A 176 3.46 -5.19 12.16
CA ILE A 176 3.95 -4.42 11.02
C ILE A 176 4.72 -5.34 10.07
N PHE A 177 4.57 -5.14 8.76
CA PHE A 177 5.54 -5.63 7.77
C PHE A 177 6.11 -4.48 6.94
N VAL A 178 7.33 -4.70 6.45
CA VAL A 178 7.94 -3.96 5.34
C VAL A 178 8.43 -4.99 4.33
N ALA A 179 7.98 -4.90 3.08
CA ALA A 179 8.34 -5.85 2.03
C ALA A 179 8.96 -5.14 0.82
N LYS A 180 9.85 -5.84 0.10
CA LYS A 180 10.48 -5.36 -1.13
C LYS A 180 10.26 -6.34 -2.28
N TYR A 181 9.91 -5.79 -3.43
CA TYR A 181 9.83 -6.47 -4.72
C TYR A 181 10.68 -5.71 -5.75
N ASP A 182 11.14 -6.37 -6.80
CA ASP A 182 11.74 -5.65 -7.94
C ASP A 182 10.69 -5.22 -8.97
N ASN A 183 11.14 -4.48 -9.98
CA ASN A 183 10.29 -3.94 -11.04
C ASN A 183 9.53 -5.01 -11.87
N SER A 184 9.99 -6.26 -11.84
CA SER A 184 9.33 -7.40 -12.49
C SER A 184 8.28 -8.07 -11.60
N GLY A 185 8.13 -7.60 -10.36
CA GLY A 185 7.25 -8.19 -9.36
C GLY A 185 7.90 -9.35 -8.60
N GLU A 186 9.21 -9.58 -8.72
CA GLU A 186 9.89 -10.65 -7.98
C GLU A 186 10.13 -10.21 -6.53
N PHE A 187 9.67 -11.02 -5.58
CA PHE A 187 9.89 -10.83 -4.15
C PHE A 187 11.39 -10.84 -3.79
N LYS A 188 11.82 -9.90 -2.94
CA LYS A 188 13.22 -9.79 -2.49
C LYS A 188 13.39 -10.04 -1.00
N TRP A 189 12.61 -9.37 -0.16
CA TRP A 189 12.65 -9.58 1.29
C TRP A 189 11.40 -9.05 1.97
N VAL A 190 11.14 -9.56 3.18
CA VAL A 190 10.18 -9.02 4.14
C VAL A 190 10.85 -8.85 5.50
N LYS A 191 10.47 -7.81 6.23
CA LYS A 191 10.83 -7.55 7.62
C LYS A 191 9.55 -7.36 8.42
N SER A 192 9.43 -8.04 9.55
CA SER A 192 8.32 -7.88 10.48
C SER A 192 8.79 -7.20 11.76
N ALA A 193 7.87 -6.48 12.40
CA ALA A 193 8.08 -5.92 13.73
C ALA A 193 6.74 -5.80 14.46
N GLY A 194 6.72 -6.21 15.71
CA GLY A 194 5.55 -6.13 16.57
C GLY A 194 5.80 -6.78 17.92
N ALA A 195 4.88 -6.54 18.84
CA ALA A 195 4.83 -7.03 20.21
C ALA A 195 3.51 -7.82 20.41
N ALA A 196 3.01 -7.92 21.63
CA ALA A 196 1.82 -8.73 21.92
C ALA A 196 0.48 -8.09 21.48
N ASP A 197 0.47 -6.78 21.23
CA ASP A 197 -0.74 -5.98 20.97
C ASP A 197 -0.90 -5.62 19.48
N TYR A 198 -1.58 -4.52 19.16
CA TYR A 198 -1.84 -4.07 17.78
C TYR A 198 -0.79 -3.06 17.31
N ASP A 199 0.09 -3.50 16.43
CA ASP A 199 1.14 -2.70 15.82
C ASP A 199 0.84 -2.49 14.32
N THR A 200 0.78 -1.23 13.91
CA THR A 200 0.33 -0.86 12.56
C THR A 200 1.38 -0.12 11.77
N GLY A 201 1.66 -0.62 10.57
CA GLY A 201 2.45 0.12 9.56
C GLY A 201 1.51 1.00 8.75
N GLN A 202 1.79 2.30 8.66
CA GLN A 202 0.86 3.26 8.07
C GLN A 202 1.36 3.87 6.77
N SER A 203 2.62 4.31 6.73
CA SER A 203 3.17 5.03 5.58
C SER A 203 4.67 4.80 5.45
N LEU A 204 5.17 4.92 4.23
CA LEU A 204 6.59 4.83 3.91
C LEU A 204 7.01 5.91 2.92
N ALA A 205 8.30 6.23 2.93
CA ALA A 205 8.95 7.09 1.95
C ALA A 205 10.28 6.45 1.54
N VAL A 206 10.59 6.49 0.24
CA VAL A 206 11.74 5.78 -0.35
C VAL A 206 12.69 6.79 -1.00
N GLU A 207 13.97 6.72 -0.66
CA GLU A 207 15.03 7.46 -1.35
C GLU A 207 15.40 6.75 -2.66
N SER A 208 15.94 7.51 -3.62
CA SER A 208 16.40 6.96 -4.91
C SER A 208 17.47 5.86 -4.78
N ASN A 209 18.25 5.89 -3.69
CA ASN A 209 19.26 4.88 -3.35
C ASN A 209 18.69 3.59 -2.73
N GLY A 210 17.37 3.54 -2.48
CA GLY A 210 16.67 2.41 -1.90
C GLY A 210 16.58 2.39 -0.38
N ASN A 211 17.04 3.43 0.33
CA ASN A 211 16.73 3.59 1.75
C ASN A 211 15.24 3.87 1.92
N VAL A 212 14.65 3.29 2.96
CA VAL A 212 13.22 3.41 3.24
C VAL A 212 13.02 3.95 4.64
N TYR A 213 12.10 4.90 4.77
CA TYR A 213 11.64 5.41 6.04
C TYR A 213 10.21 4.96 6.22
N VAL A 214 9.89 4.40 7.38
CA VAL A 214 8.57 3.87 7.68
C VAL A 214 8.05 4.50 8.96
N THR A 215 6.73 4.67 9.04
CA THR A 215 6.05 5.14 10.24
C THR A 215 4.75 4.40 10.46
N GLY A 216 4.24 4.52 11.69
CA GLY A 216 3.01 3.88 12.10
C GLY A 216 2.80 4.05 13.60
N SER A 217 2.15 3.06 14.21
CA SER A 217 1.86 3.09 15.64
C SER A 217 2.03 1.71 16.29
N TYR A 218 2.39 1.68 17.57
CA TYR A 218 2.73 0.42 18.24
C TYR A 218 2.50 0.49 19.75
N PHE A 219 2.43 -0.68 20.40
CA PHE A 219 2.37 -0.83 21.86
C PHE A 219 3.59 -1.57 22.40
N GLY A 220 3.92 -1.31 23.66
CA GLY A 220 4.95 -2.06 24.37
C GLY A 220 6.34 -1.83 23.79
N THR A 221 7.13 -2.89 23.63
CA THR A 221 8.48 -2.81 23.05
C THR A 221 8.54 -3.60 21.75
N ILE A 222 8.80 -2.92 20.65
CA ILE A 222 8.98 -3.53 19.33
C ILE A 222 10.43 -3.44 18.89
N THR A 223 10.85 -4.38 18.04
CA THR A 223 12.21 -4.45 17.52
C THR A 223 12.21 -4.52 16.00
N PHE A 224 12.88 -3.56 15.37
CA PHE A 224 13.17 -3.53 13.94
C PHE A 224 14.62 -3.99 13.72
N GLY A 225 14.82 -5.26 13.36
CA GLY A 225 16.17 -5.83 13.25
C GLY A 225 16.92 -5.80 14.58
N SER A 226 17.94 -4.94 14.71
CA SER A 226 18.69 -4.72 15.97
C SER A 226 18.27 -3.46 16.74
N GLN A 227 17.27 -2.73 16.24
CA GLN A 227 16.83 -1.44 16.78
C GLN A 227 15.52 -1.62 17.54
N SER A 228 15.53 -1.38 18.86
CA SER A 228 14.33 -1.51 19.70
C SER A 228 13.83 -0.14 20.17
N VAL A 229 12.52 0.02 20.24
CA VAL A 229 11.84 1.19 20.81
C VAL A 229 10.71 0.73 21.73
N SER A 230 10.44 1.50 22.78
CA SER A 230 9.38 1.20 23.77
C SER A 230 8.40 2.35 23.84
N SER A 231 7.10 2.07 23.86
CA SER A 231 6.07 3.10 24.04
C SER A 231 6.02 3.57 25.49
N GLN A 232 5.56 4.80 25.71
CA GLN A 232 5.48 5.44 27.02
C GLN A 232 4.06 5.40 27.61
N GLY A 233 3.46 4.22 27.61
CA GLY A 233 2.14 3.98 28.19
C GLY A 233 1.26 3.22 27.23
N SER A 234 0.49 3.94 26.42
CA SER A 234 -0.41 3.34 25.45
C SER A 234 0.29 3.21 24.08
N ARG A 235 -0.44 3.48 23.01
CA ARG A 235 0.04 3.43 21.63
C ARG A 235 0.89 4.65 21.31
N ASP A 236 2.12 4.46 20.89
CA ASP A 236 3.02 5.54 20.45
C ASP A 236 3.30 5.46 18.94
N LEU A 237 3.86 6.54 18.37
CA LEU A 237 4.34 6.50 16.99
C LEU A 237 5.79 6.03 16.91
N PHE A 238 6.15 5.31 15.85
CA PHE A 238 7.55 5.04 15.50
C PHE A 238 7.93 5.70 14.17
N VAL A 239 9.23 5.92 14.02
CA VAL A 239 9.87 6.15 12.71
C VAL A 239 11.10 5.27 12.65
N THR A 240 11.25 4.49 11.58
CA THR A 240 12.40 3.60 11.38
C THR A 240 12.97 3.78 9.99
N LYS A 241 14.30 3.78 9.87
CA LYS A 241 15.00 3.77 8.57
C LYS A 241 15.59 2.39 8.30
N TYR A 242 15.36 1.89 7.10
CA TYR A 242 15.98 0.71 6.52
C TYR A 242 16.93 1.08 5.38
N ASP A 243 18.00 0.31 5.23
CA ASP A 243 18.79 0.30 3.98
C ASP A 243 18.08 -0.50 2.87
N SER A 244 18.66 -0.49 1.66
CA SER A 244 18.11 -1.20 0.49
C SER A 244 18.02 -2.73 0.63
N ASN A 245 18.71 -3.31 1.61
CA ASN A 245 18.74 -4.74 1.93
C ASN A 245 17.79 -5.09 3.10
N GLY A 246 17.08 -4.10 3.63
CA GLY A 246 16.16 -4.29 4.75
C GLY A 246 16.87 -4.37 6.11
N SER A 247 18.10 -3.88 6.24
CA SER A 247 18.74 -3.70 7.54
C SER A 247 18.22 -2.43 8.19
N ALA A 248 17.65 -2.52 9.39
CA ALA A 248 17.25 -1.34 10.15
C ALA A 248 18.49 -0.56 10.63
N LEU A 249 18.61 0.69 10.18
CA LEU A 249 19.74 1.57 10.52
C LEU A 249 19.51 2.30 11.85
N TRP A 250 18.28 2.70 12.10
CA TRP A 250 17.83 3.27 13.37
C TRP A 250 16.32 3.16 13.50
N ALA A 251 15.83 3.15 14.74
CA ALA A 251 14.42 3.29 15.09
C ALA A 251 14.28 4.40 16.14
N LYS A 252 13.23 5.21 16.00
CA LYS A 252 12.89 6.32 16.89
C LYS A 252 11.42 6.25 17.24
N THR A 253 11.06 6.79 18.40
CA THR A 253 9.68 6.86 18.87
C THR A 253 9.35 8.27 19.34
N ALA A 254 8.08 8.63 19.27
CA ALA A 254 7.53 9.80 19.93
C ALA A 254 6.14 9.45 20.50
N GLY A 255 5.87 9.88 21.72
CA GLY A 255 4.60 9.61 22.37
C GLY A 255 4.60 10.04 23.83
N GLY A 256 3.51 9.74 24.50
CA GLY A 256 3.29 9.98 25.91
C GLY A 256 2.37 8.92 26.50
N THR A 257 1.64 9.25 27.56
CA THR A 257 0.79 8.27 28.25
C THR A 257 -0.52 7.95 27.51
N PHE A 258 -0.79 8.59 26.38
CA PHE A 258 -2.02 8.47 25.61
C PHE A 258 -1.75 7.89 24.20
N LEU A 259 -2.68 8.06 23.27
CA LEU A 259 -2.60 7.48 21.94
C LEU A 259 -1.96 8.47 20.96
N GLU A 260 -0.79 8.10 20.44
CA GLU A 260 -0.14 8.74 19.31
C GLU A 260 -0.02 7.75 18.13
N GLY A 261 0.20 8.30 16.93
CA GLY A 261 0.37 7.48 15.73
C GLY A 261 0.89 8.31 14.57
N GLY A 262 1.89 7.76 13.86
CA GLY A 262 2.39 8.34 12.63
C GLY A 262 1.46 7.98 11.48
N LEU A 263 0.97 8.99 10.75
CA LEU A 263 0.02 8.80 9.64
C LEU A 263 0.66 8.97 8.26
N GLY A 264 1.78 9.69 8.19
CA GLY A 264 2.44 10.01 6.93
C GLY A 264 3.91 10.30 7.15
N ILE A 265 4.72 9.97 6.15
CA ILE A 265 6.15 10.28 6.12
C ILE A 265 6.55 10.68 4.71
N ALA A 266 7.50 11.60 4.60
CA ALA A 266 8.05 12.05 3.32
C ALA A 266 9.57 12.22 3.46
N VAL A 267 10.28 12.07 2.35
CA VAL A 267 11.70 12.38 2.21
C VAL A 267 11.86 13.59 1.30
N ASP A 268 12.88 14.40 1.54
CA ASP A 268 13.28 15.47 0.63
C ASP A 268 14.27 14.95 -0.43
N ALA A 269 14.67 15.82 -1.37
CA ALA A 269 15.65 15.45 -2.40
C ALA A 269 17.08 15.26 -1.86
N GLY A 270 17.34 15.62 -0.60
CA GLY A 270 18.65 15.53 0.05
C GLY A 270 18.84 14.33 0.98
N GLY A 271 17.75 13.65 1.36
CA GLY A 271 17.74 12.65 2.42
C GLY A 271 17.71 13.29 3.81
N VAL A 272 16.50 13.67 4.24
CA VAL A 272 16.10 14.29 5.54
C VAL A 272 16.62 15.70 5.77
#